data_AF-A0A2N1HEV7-F1
#
_entry.id   AF-A0A2N1HEV7-F1
#
_cell.length_a   1.000
_cell.length_b   1.000
_cell.length_c   1.000
_cell.angle_alpha   90.00
_cell.angle_beta   90.00
_cell.angle_gamma   90.00
#
_symmetry.space_group_name_H-M   'P 1'
#
loop_
_entity.id
_entity.type
_entity.pdbx_description
1 polymer ?
#
loop_
_entity_poly.entity_id
_entity_poly.type
_entity_poly.pdbx_seq_one_letter_code
_entity_poly.pdbx_strand_id
1 'polypeptide(L)'
;MDNRDELIRFTKKGIGFPFAGLIVMCICALVINFLPQRQALIMVIFATGSTFPIAFFISKIFKVNPFAKFPPLSNLATVLACAQFLYWPVLILVLQLIPNWFPFVLAILFGSHFIPFGWLYKSKAYYFLGFAMPAVGCVMAFGGSEFSYTYTFLALIPLYLLTCLLLLKENSTVKYAVI
;
A
#
# COMPACT_ATOMS: atom_id res chain seq x y z
N MET A 1 -26.12 11.55 6.26
CA MET A 1 -24.96 10.79 5.70
C MET A 1 -23.73 11.21 6.47
N ASP A 2 -22.87 10.27 6.86
CA ASP A 2 -21.60 10.60 7.53
C ASP A 2 -20.66 11.28 6.50
N ASN A 3 -19.86 12.26 6.91
CA ASN A 3 -18.87 12.93 6.07
C ASN A 3 -17.92 11.91 5.40
N ARG A 4 -17.68 10.76 6.05
CA ARG A 4 -16.93 9.64 5.46
C ARG A 4 -17.66 8.94 4.31
N ASP A 5 -18.98 8.82 4.38
CA ASP A 5 -19.77 8.18 3.31
C ASP A 5 -19.67 9.01 2.04
N GLU A 6 -19.68 10.34 2.17
CA GLU A 6 -19.50 11.24 1.04
C GLU A 6 -18.10 11.11 0.43
N LEU A 7 -17.04 11.18 1.24
CA LEU A 7 -15.67 10.93 0.79
C LEU A 7 -15.55 9.61 0.01
N ILE A 8 -16.16 8.54 0.52
CA ILE A 8 -16.15 7.22 -0.12
C ILE A 8 -16.83 7.24 -1.49
N ARG A 9 -17.95 7.97 -1.65
CA ARG A 9 -18.67 8.08 -2.93
C ARG A 9 -17.86 8.76 -4.03
N PHE A 10 -16.97 9.69 -3.71
CA PHE A 10 -16.17 10.41 -4.71
C PHE A 10 -14.82 9.75 -4.99
N THR A 11 -14.29 8.98 -4.03
CA THR A 11 -12.96 8.38 -4.12
C THR A 11 -12.97 6.87 -4.36
N LYS A 12 -14.14 6.21 -4.33
CA LYS A 12 -14.28 4.73 -4.31
C LYS A 12 -13.33 4.08 -3.30
N LYS A 13 -13.30 4.62 -2.09
CA LYS A 13 -12.40 4.17 -1.02
C LYS A 13 -10.91 4.24 -1.39
N GLY A 14 -10.52 5.17 -2.27
CA GLY A 14 -9.13 5.28 -2.71
C GLY A 14 -8.63 4.09 -3.53
N ILE A 15 -9.51 3.40 -4.27
CA ILE A 15 -9.23 2.14 -4.99
C ILE A 15 -7.94 2.16 -5.84
N GLY A 16 -7.51 3.32 -6.34
CA GLY A 16 -6.27 3.44 -7.09
C GLY A 16 -5.02 3.02 -6.31
N PHE A 17 -4.98 3.23 -4.99
CA PHE A 17 -3.78 2.97 -4.18
C PHE A 17 -3.47 1.47 -3.99
N PRO A 18 -4.43 0.60 -3.65
CA PRO A 18 -4.15 -0.84 -3.53
C PRO A 18 -3.82 -1.49 -4.88
N PHE A 19 -4.45 -1.04 -5.98
CA PHE A 19 -4.08 -1.49 -7.32
C PHE A 19 -2.67 -1.02 -7.73
N ALA A 20 -2.29 0.21 -7.38
CA ALA A 20 -0.92 0.67 -7.57
C ALA A 20 0.07 -0.15 -6.74
N GLY A 21 -0.27 -0.43 -5.48
CA GLY A 21 0.51 -1.27 -4.59
C GLY A 21 0.72 -2.68 -5.15
N LEU A 22 -0.31 -3.29 -5.76
CA LEU A 22 -0.18 -4.59 -6.43
C LEU A 22 0.89 -4.56 -7.52
N ILE A 23 0.83 -3.57 -8.42
CA ILE A 23 1.80 -3.40 -9.51
C ILE A 23 3.21 -3.20 -8.93
N VAL A 24 3.34 -2.34 -7.92
CA VAL A 24 4.61 -2.07 -7.24
C VAL A 24 5.18 -3.33 -6.59
N MET A 25 4.38 -4.14 -5.89
CA MET A 25 4.85 -5.39 -5.28
C MET A 25 5.33 -6.39 -6.32
N CYS A 26 4.66 -6.48 -7.48
CA CYS A 26 5.14 -7.30 -8.60
C CYS A 26 6.52 -6.82 -9.11
N ILE A 27 6.70 -5.51 -9.27
CA ILE A 27 7.99 -4.92 -9.66
C ILE A 27 9.06 -5.21 -8.60
N CYS A 28 8.74 -5.01 -7.32
CA CYS A 28 9.66 -5.28 -6.20
C CYS A 28 10.08 -6.76 -6.15
N ALA A 29 9.13 -7.68 -6.28
CA ALA A 29 9.43 -9.11 -6.33
C ALA A 29 10.33 -9.48 -7.51
N LEU A 30 10.10 -8.87 -8.68
CA LEU A 30 10.94 -9.07 -9.86
C LEU A 30 12.37 -8.55 -9.60
N VAL A 31 12.54 -7.28 -9.25
CA VAL A 31 13.90 -6.70 -9.13
C VAL A 31 14.74 -7.39 -8.05
N ILE A 32 14.13 -7.86 -6.96
CA ILE A 32 14.81 -8.59 -5.87
C ILE A 32 15.37 -9.93 -6.33
N ASN A 33 14.70 -10.62 -7.26
CA ASN A 33 15.10 -11.94 -7.75
C ASN A 33 16.03 -11.88 -8.97
N PHE A 34 16.12 -10.72 -9.65
CA PHE A 34 16.87 -10.61 -10.91
C PHE A 34 18.04 -9.61 -10.88
N LEU A 35 18.15 -8.76 -9.86
CA LEU A 35 19.24 -7.78 -9.75
C LEU A 35 20.12 -8.03 -8.52
N PRO A 36 21.40 -7.60 -8.56
CA PRO A 36 22.25 -7.53 -7.36
C PRO A 36 21.57 -6.73 -6.25
N GLN A 37 21.73 -7.19 -5.01
CA GLN A 37 20.96 -6.70 -3.85
C GLN A 37 20.86 -5.18 -3.75
N ARG A 38 22.00 -4.48 -3.85
CA ARG A 38 22.02 -3.02 -3.74
C ARG A 38 21.21 -2.33 -4.84
N GLN A 39 21.32 -2.82 -6.08
CA GLN A 39 20.56 -2.30 -7.22
C GLN A 39 19.07 -2.63 -7.07
N ALA A 40 18.75 -3.85 -6.66
CA ALA A 40 17.38 -4.28 -6.39
C ALA A 40 16.70 -3.38 -5.36
N LEU A 41 17.34 -3.14 -4.21
CA LEU A 41 16.78 -2.32 -3.14
C LEU A 41 16.63 -0.84 -3.53
N ILE A 42 17.58 -0.28 -4.29
CA ILE A 42 17.43 1.07 -4.85
C ILE A 42 16.22 1.11 -5.80
N MET A 43 16.04 0.10 -6.66
CA MET A 43 14.88 0.01 -7.55
C MET A 43 13.57 -0.15 -6.78
N VAL A 44 13.56 -0.88 -5.65
CA VAL A 44 12.40 -0.97 -4.74
C VAL A 44 12.02 0.40 -4.19
N ILE A 45 13.00 1.24 -3.83
CA ILE A 45 12.75 2.61 -3.35
C ILE A 45 12.07 3.45 -4.43
N PHE A 46 12.58 3.41 -5.67
CA PHE A 46 11.95 4.11 -6.79
C PHE A 46 10.55 3.58 -7.10
N ALA A 47 10.38 2.26 -7.12
CA ALA A 47 9.09 1.63 -7.39
C ALA A 47 8.04 2.03 -6.32
N THR A 48 8.41 2.00 -5.05
CA THR A 48 7.50 2.39 -3.96
C THR A 48 7.19 3.88 -3.96
N GLY A 49 8.16 4.74 -4.28
CA GLY A 49 7.92 6.18 -4.52
C GLY A 49 6.95 6.45 -5.68
N SER A 50 6.95 5.59 -6.71
CA SER A 50 6.03 5.69 -7.85
C SER A 50 4.57 5.28 -7.55
N THR A 51 4.26 4.83 -6.34
CA THR A 51 2.89 4.41 -5.96
C THR A 51 1.87 5.53 -6.18
N PHE A 52 2.19 6.78 -5.82
CA PHE A 52 1.29 7.92 -5.99
C PHE A 52 0.94 8.21 -7.45
N PRO A 53 1.91 8.40 -8.38
CA PRO A 53 1.58 8.64 -9.78
C PRO A 53 0.82 7.47 -10.41
N ILE A 54 1.18 6.22 -10.08
CA ILE A 54 0.46 5.03 -10.55
C ILE A 54 -0.98 5.05 -10.03
N ALA A 55 -1.20 5.33 -8.74
CA ALA A 55 -2.52 5.39 -8.14
C ALA A 55 -3.41 6.47 -8.76
N PHE A 56 -2.84 7.63 -9.10
CA PHE A 56 -3.56 8.70 -9.80
C PHE A 56 -3.94 8.31 -11.22
N PHE A 57 -3.05 7.59 -11.93
CA PHE A 57 -3.37 7.05 -13.25
C PHE A 57 -4.52 6.03 -13.18
N ILE A 58 -4.44 5.09 -12.23
CA ILE A 58 -5.48 4.07 -12.03
C ILE A 58 -6.81 4.71 -11.59
N SER A 59 -6.76 5.78 -10.79
CA SER A 59 -7.96 6.52 -10.39
C SER A 59 -8.74 7.08 -11.59
N LYS A 60 -8.05 7.47 -12.68
CA LYS A 60 -8.71 7.85 -13.93
C LYS A 60 -9.44 6.68 -14.58
N ILE A 61 -8.83 5.49 -14.59
CA ILE A 61 -9.45 4.26 -15.12
C ILE A 61 -10.75 3.94 -14.38
N PHE A 62 -10.74 4.07 -13.04
CA PHE A 62 -11.91 3.83 -12.20
C PHE A 62 -12.92 4.98 -12.16
N LYS A 63 -12.69 6.06 -12.93
CA LYS A 63 -13.52 7.28 -12.92
C LYS A 63 -13.76 7.77 -11.49
N VAL A 64 -12.68 8.03 -10.77
CA VAL A 64 -12.71 8.63 -9.43
C VAL A 64 -11.89 9.92 -9.39
N ASN A 65 -12.34 10.86 -8.55
CA ASN A 65 -11.62 12.10 -8.32
C ASN A 65 -10.79 11.96 -7.03
N PRO A 66 -9.49 11.62 -7.11
CA PRO A 66 -8.64 11.48 -5.92
C PRO A 66 -8.37 12.83 -5.23
N PHE A 67 -8.68 13.95 -5.89
CA PHE A 67 -8.47 15.31 -5.37
C PHE A 67 -9.76 15.95 -4.83
N ALA A 68 -10.86 15.20 -4.76
CA ALA A 68 -12.10 15.69 -4.19
C ALA A 68 -11.87 16.07 -2.71
N LYS A 69 -12.17 17.33 -2.38
CA LYS A 69 -11.92 17.89 -1.05
C LYS A 69 -13.17 17.78 -0.18
N PHE A 70 -13.03 17.07 0.94
CA PHE A 70 -14.04 16.96 1.99
C PHE A 70 -13.42 17.30 3.35
N PRO A 71 -13.08 18.58 3.63
CA PRO A 71 -12.55 18.97 4.93
C PRO A 71 -13.56 18.64 6.05
N PRO A 72 -13.11 18.16 7.23
CA PRO A 72 -11.72 17.98 7.65
C PRO A 72 -11.08 16.65 7.19
N LEU A 73 -11.85 15.71 6.64
CA LEU A 73 -11.39 14.36 6.33
C LEU A 73 -10.36 14.31 5.20
N SER A 74 -10.47 15.16 4.18
CA SER A 74 -9.43 15.25 3.13
C SER A 74 -8.10 15.75 3.71
N ASN A 75 -8.13 16.64 4.70
CA ASN A 75 -6.91 17.10 5.37
C ASN A 75 -6.31 15.98 6.21
N LEU A 76 -7.15 15.22 6.92
CA LEU A 76 -6.72 14.04 7.67
C LEU A 76 -6.09 12.99 6.74
N ALA A 77 -6.70 12.68 5.60
CA ALA A 77 -6.15 11.75 4.62
C ALA A 77 -4.76 12.17 4.14
N THR A 78 -4.55 13.47 3.88
CA THR A 78 -3.24 14.02 3.54
C THR A 78 -2.24 13.86 4.67
N VAL A 79 -2.61 14.16 5.92
CA VAL A 79 -1.73 13.98 7.09
C VAL A 79 -1.34 12.51 7.25
N LEU A 80 -2.31 11.59 7.12
CA LEU A 80 -2.05 10.15 7.17
C LEU A 80 -1.07 9.73 6.08
N ALA A 81 -1.29 10.15 4.83
CA ALA A 81 -0.39 9.87 3.71
C ALA A 81 1.02 10.44 3.95
N CYS A 82 1.13 11.66 4.47
CA CYS A 82 2.42 12.29 4.76
C CYS A 82 3.16 11.62 5.91
N ALA A 83 2.46 11.03 6.88
CA ALA A 83 3.09 10.30 7.98
C ALA A 83 3.94 9.13 7.49
N GLN A 84 3.62 8.55 6.32
CA GLN A 84 4.42 7.52 5.66
C GLN A 84 5.86 7.98 5.39
N PHE A 85 6.08 9.28 5.16
CA PHE A 85 7.42 9.78 4.89
C PHE A 85 8.36 9.65 6.10
N LEU A 86 7.80 9.62 7.30
CA LEU A 86 8.56 9.43 8.54
C LEU A 86 9.09 7.99 8.70
N TYR A 87 8.67 7.05 7.86
CA TYR A 87 9.20 5.68 7.84
C TYR A 87 10.51 5.56 7.05
N TRP A 88 10.79 6.51 6.16
CA TRP A 88 12.00 6.48 5.32
C TRP A 88 13.31 6.55 6.08
N PRO A 89 13.47 7.35 7.16
CA PRO A 89 14.69 7.30 7.97
C PRO A 89 15.02 5.90 8.48
N VAL A 90 14.00 5.14 8.90
CA VAL A 90 14.16 3.74 9.36
C VAL A 90 14.56 2.84 8.19
N LEU A 91 13.90 2.98 7.03
CA LEU A 91 14.24 2.19 5.84
C LEU A 91 15.65 2.48 5.32
N ILE A 92 16.09 3.74 5.35
CA ILE A 92 17.45 4.14 4.97
C ILE A 92 18.46 3.52 5.93
N LEU A 93 18.20 3.55 7.24
CA LEU A 93 19.07 2.92 8.23
C LEU A 93 19.19 1.40 7.99
N VAL A 94 18.07 0.72 7.73
CA VAL A 94 18.02 -0.72 7.43
C VAL A 94 18.77 -1.04 6.14
N LEU A 95 18.63 -0.21 5.10
CA LEU A 95 19.37 -0.36 3.85
C LEU A 95 20.90 -0.31 4.07
N GLN A 96 21.37 0.53 4.98
CA GLN A 96 22.81 0.70 5.25
C GLN A 96 23.38 -0.42 6.14
N LEU A 97 22.63 -0.83 7.17
CA LEU A 97 23.17 -1.72 8.20
C LEU A 97 22.84 -3.20 7.95
N ILE A 98 21.61 -3.48 7.50
CA ILE A 98 21.06 -4.83 7.46
C ILE A 98 20.09 -5.01 6.26
N PRO A 99 20.57 -4.86 5.02
CA PRO A 99 19.73 -4.73 3.82
C PRO A 99 18.84 -5.94 3.53
N ASN A 100 19.20 -7.14 3.97
CA ASN A 100 18.35 -8.34 3.86
C ASN A 100 16.98 -8.16 4.56
N TRP A 101 16.93 -7.36 5.62
CA TRP A 101 15.70 -7.12 6.36
C TRP A 101 14.83 -6.01 5.76
N PHE A 102 15.27 -5.37 4.67
CA PHE A 102 14.54 -4.27 4.05
C PHE A 102 13.11 -4.66 3.61
N PRO A 103 12.87 -5.80 2.94
CA PRO A 103 11.51 -6.20 2.54
C PRO A 103 10.60 -6.45 3.74
N PHE A 104 11.12 -7.07 4.81
CA PHE A 104 10.41 -7.27 6.07
C PHE A 104 10.00 -5.95 6.70
N VAL A 105 10.95 -5.02 6.90
CA VAL A 105 10.66 -3.72 7.54
C VAL A 105 9.65 -2.93 6.72
N LEU A 106 9.76 -2.99 5.39
CA LEU A 106 8.77 -2.38 4.50
C LEU A 106 7.39 -3.00 4.71
N ALA A 107 7.26 -4.33 4.75
CA ALA A 107 5.98 -5.01 4.98
C ALA A 107 5.30 -4.59 6.30
N ILE A 108 6.06 -4.41 7.38
CA ILE A 108 5.53 -3.93 8.67
C ILE A 108 5.06 -2.48 8.57
N LEU A 109 5.95 -1.58 8.14
CA LEU A 109 5.69 -0.14 8.16
C LEU A 109 4.62 0.26 7.14
N PHE A 110 4.76 -0.17 5.88
CA PHE A 110 3.80 0.14 4.82
C PHE A 110 2.50 -0.63 4.99
N GLY A 111 2.53 -1.83 5.58
CA GLY A 111 1.33 -2.57 5.94
C GLY A 111 0.49 -1.83 6.96
N SER A 112 1.06 -1.55 8.13
CA SER A 112 0.35 -0.91 9.25
C SER A 112 -0.28 0.45 8.89
N HIS A 113 0.30 1.17 7.94
CA HIS A 113 -0.25 2.41 7.40
C HIS A 113 -1.68 2.27 6.83
N PHE A 114 -2.06 1.09 6.33
CA PHE A 114 -3.42 0.88 5.81
C PHE A 114 -4.50 0.81 6.90
N ILE A 115 -4.12 0.64 8.18
CA ILE A 115 -5.08 0.53 9.30
C ILE A 115 -5.89 1.84 9.48
N PRO A 116 -5.27 3.04 9.57
CA PRO A 116 -6.01 4.30 9.54
C PRO A 116 -6.94 4.46 8.33
N PHE A 117 -6.53 3.99 7.16
CA PHE A 117 -7.38 4.03 5.95
C PHE A 117 -8.57 3.06 6.02
N GLY A 118 -8.44 1.94 6.73
CA GLY A 118 -9.56 1.05 7.05
C GLY A 118 -10.67 1.79 7.82
N TRP A 119 -10.28 2.65 8.77
CA TRP A 119 -11.21 3.50 9.50
C TRP A 119 -11.78 4.63 8.63
N LEU A 120 -10.92 5.29 7.85
CA LEU A 120 -11.31 6.42 6.99
C LEU A 120 -12.34 5.99 5.93
N TYR A 121 -12.09 4.86 5.27
CA TYR A 121 -12.91 4.35 4.17
C TYR A 121 -13.96 3.30 4.59
N LYS A 122 -14.13 3.06 5.89
CA LYS A 122 -15.02 2.01 6.41
C LYS A 122 -14.83 0.69 5.64
N SER A 123 -13.58 0.26 5.52
CA SER A 123 -13.19 -0.82 4.60
C SER A 123 -12.55 -1.98 5.34
N LYS A 124 -13.16 -3.16 5.22
CA LYS A 124 -12.60 -4.41 5.74
C LYS A 124 -11.39 -4.84 4.92
N ALA A 125 -11.38 -4.51 3.62
CA ALA A 125 -10.24 -4.78 2.74
C ALA A 125 -8.96 -4.05 3.19
N TYR A 126 -9.06 -2.78 3.57
CA TYR A 126 -7.91 -2.02 4.10
C TYR A 126 -7.43 -2.54 5.45
N TYR A 127 -8.35 -2.90 6.36
CA TYR A 127 -7.96 -3.56 7.61
C TYR A 127 -7.27 -4.91 7.36
N PHE A 128 -7.82 -5.72 6.44
CA PHE A 128 -7.22 -6.98 6.05
C PHE A 128 -5.78 -6.76 5.59
N LEU A 129 -5.54 -5.88 4.62
CA LEU A 129 -4.19 -5.60 4.14
C LEU A 129 -3.29 -5.06 5.25
N GLY A 130 -3.83 -4.16 6.08
CA GLY A 130 -3.09 -3.49 7.15
C GLY A 130 -2.59 -4.40 8.26
N PHE A 131 -3.31 -5.49 8.54
CA PHE A 131 -2.86 -6.52 9.48
C PHE A 131 -2.15 -7.69 8.81
N ALA A 132 -2.55 -8.07 7.60
CA ALA A 132 -1.99 -9.21 6.89
C ALA A 132 -0.56 -8.94 6.40
N MET A 133 -0.25 -7.74 5.90
CA MET A 133 1.11 -7.43 5.43
C MET A 133 2.13 -7.52 6.58
N PRO A 134 1.92 -6.89 7.75
CA PRO A 134 2.85 -7.04 8.87
C PRO A 134 2.96 -8.50 9.35
N ALA A 135 1.82 -9.21 9.45
CA ALA A 135 1.81 -10.60 9.88
C ALA A 135 2.60 -11.50 8.93
N VAL A 136 2.39 -11.38 7.61
CA VAL A 136 3.15 -12.14 6.61
C VAL A 136 4.62 -11.76 6.62
N GLY A 137 4.97 -10.48 6.79
CA GLY A 137 6.35 -10.04 7.01
C GLY A 137 7.00 -10.78 8.19
N CYS A 138 6.32 -10.83 9.34
CA CYS A 138 6.80 -11.61 10.51
C CYS A 138 6.95 -13.10 10.20
N VAL A 139 6.03 -13.70 9.43
CA VAL A 139 6.15 -15.11 9.02
C VAL A 139 7.38 -15.34 8.14
N MET A 140 7.63 -14.47 7.18
CA MET A 140 8.83 -14.55 6.33
C MET A 140 10.12 -14.37 7.14
N ALA A 141 10.08 -13.53 8.18
CA ALA A 141 11.23 -13.30 9.06
C ALA A 141 11.68 -14.56 9.82
N PHE A 142 10.78 -15.51 10.12
CA PHE A 142 11.15 -16.77 10.75
C PHE A 142 12.06 -17.65 9.86
N GLY A 143 12.04 -17.46 8.54
CA GLY A 143 12.94 -18.14 7.61
C GLY A 143 14.37 -17.60 7.61
N GLY A 144 14.67 -16.56 8.41
CA GLY A 144 15.95 -15.86 8.41
C GLY A 144 16.03 -14.73 7.38
N SER A 145 17.14 -13.99 7.41
CA SER A 145 17.28 -12.74 6.66
C SER A 145 17.29 -12.95 5.14
N GLU A 146 17.97 -13.97 4.63
CA GLU A 146 18.00 -14.32 3.20
C GLU A 146 16.62 -14.73 2.69
N PHE A 147 15.93 -15.60 3.43
CA PHE A 147 14.57 -16.03 3.06
C PHE A 147 13.60 -14.84 3.05
N SER A 148 13.67 -14.00 4.09
CA SER A 148 12.88 -12.78 4.20
C SER A 148 13.14 -11.82 3.04
N TYR A 149 14.41 -11.65 2.66
CA TYR A 149 14.80 -10.82 1.53
C TYR A 149 14.16 -11.31 0.22
N THR A 150 14.29 -12.60 -0.08
CA THR A 150 13.84 -13.19 -1.36
C THR A 150 12.32 -13.26 -1.49
N TYR A 151 11.62 -13.67 -0.42
CA TYR A 151 10.22 -14.09 -0.52
C TYR A 151 9.20 -13.09 -0.02
N THR A 152 9.59 -12.07 0.75
CA THR A 152 8.60 -11.14 1.34
C THR A 152 7.74 -10.45 0.29
N PHE A 153 8.33 -9.77 -0.71
CA PHE A 153 7.52 -9.08 -1.72
C PHE A 153 6.63 -10.03 -2.53
N LEU A 154 7.12 -11.23 -2.83
CA LEU A 154 6.34 -12.25 -3.51
C LEU A 154 5.13 -12.67 -2.66
N ALA A 155 5.32 -12.85 -1.35
CA ALA A 155 4.26 -13.20 -0.42
C ALA A 155 3.23 -12.07 -0.22
N LEU A 156 3.58 -10.82 -0.49
CA LEU A 156 2.64 -9.68 -0.41
C LEU A 156 1.69 -9.59 -1.62
N ILE A 157 2.09 -10.10 -2.80
CA ILE A 157 1.26 -10.08 -4.03
C ILE A 157 -0.14 -10.67 -3.81
N PRO A 158 -0.30 -11.90 -3.27
CA PRO A 158 -1.64 -12.47 -3.06
C PRO A 158 -2.48 -11.65 -2.07
N LEU A 159 -1.86 -10.98 -1.09
CA LEU A 159 -2.58 -10.09 -0.17
C LEU A 159 -3.14 -8.87 -0.90
N TYR A 160 -2.33 -8.25 -1.77
CA TYR A 160 -2.78 -7.13 -2.60
C TYR A 160 -3.86 -7.55 -3.60
N LEU A 161 -3.73 -8.71 -4.24
CA LEU A 161 -4.77 -9.27 -5.12
C LEU A 161 -6.09 -9.45 -4.38
N LEU A 162 -6.05 -10.12 -3.22
CA LEU A 162 -7.25 -10.32 -2.40
C LEU A 162 -7.86 -8.99 -1.95
N THR A 163 -7.02 -8.02 -1.56
CA THR A 163 -7.48 -6.67 -1.18
C THR A 163 -8.16 -5.96 -2.34
N CYS A 164 -7.61 -6.05 -3.55
CA CYS A 164 -8.23 -5.48 -4.75
C CYS A 164 -9.61 -6.11 -5.03
N LEU A 165 -9.73 -7.44 -4.92
CA LEU A 165 -11.01 -8.14 -5.09
C LEU A 165 -12.03 -7.75 -4.01
N LEU A 166 -11.60 -7.68 -2.75
CA LEU A 166 -12.44 -7.22 -1.65
C LEU A 166 -12.90 -5.78 -1.85
N LEU A 167 -12.02 -4.89 -2.34
CA LEU A 167 -12.39 -3.50 -2.63
C LEU A 167 -13.35 -3.40 -3.79
N LEU A 168 -13.19 -4.18 -4.86
CA LEU A 168 -14.16 -4.23 -5.96
C LEU A 168 -15.54 -4.67 -5.43
N LYS A 169 -15.57 -5.68 -4.56
CA LYS A 169 -16.81 -6.15 -3.92
C LYS A 169 -17.42 -5.07 -3.01
N GLU A 170 -16.64 -4.48 -2.11
CA GLU A 170 -17.12 -3.40 -1.23
C GLU A 170 -17.66 -2.22 -2.05
N ASN A 171 -16.98 -1.89 -3.14
CA ASN A 171 -17.35 -0.78 -3.99
C ASN A 171 -18.61 -1.07 -4.84
N SER A 172 -18.86 -2.33 -5.22
CA SER A 172 -20.11 -2.69 -5.93
C SER A 172 -21.39 -2.40 -5.14
N THR A 173 -21.29 -2.27 -3.82
CA THR A 173 -22.45 -2.05 -2.92
C THR A 173 -22.75 -0.57 -2.64
N VAL A 174 -21.89 0.35 -3.10
CA VAL A 174 -22.00 1.78 -2.81
C VAL A 174 -22.60 2.53 -4.00
N LYS A 175 -23.58 3.41 -3.76
CA LYS A 175 -24.10 4.35 -4.77
C LYS A 175 -23.12 5.51 -4.95
N TYR A 176 -22.44 5.58 -6.10
CA TYR A 176 -21.43 6.61 -6.37
C TYR A 176 -22.00 7.92 -6.88
N ALA A 177 -21.30 9.02 -6.59
CA ALA A 177 -21.57 10.29 -7.23
C ALA A 177 -21.17 10.18 -8.71
N VAL A 178 -22.02 10.71 -9.59
CA VAL A 178 -21.66 10.88 -11.00
C VAL A 178 -20.64 12.02 -11.05
N ILE A 179 -19.45 11.73 -11.58
CA ILE A 179 -18.36 12.71 -11.78
C ILE A 179 -18.54 13.36 -13.14
#